data_AF-A0A2E8K727-F1
#
_entry.id   AF-A0A2E8K727-F1
#
_cell.length_a   1.000
_cell.length_b   1.000
_cell.length_c   1.000
_cell.angle_alpha   90.00
_cell.angle_beta   90.00
_cell.angle_gamma   90.00
#
_symmetry.space_group_name_H-M   'P 1'
#
loop_
_entity.id
_entity.type
_entity.pdbx_description
1 polymer ?
#
loop_
_entity_poly.entity_id
_entity_poly.type
_entity_poly.pdbx_seq_one_letter_code
_entity_poly.pdbx_strand_id
1 'polypeptide(L)'
;MKLWIALLPALLFCNTAGAEFPFRGCFDLASRRHNIDLDLLLAVASVESNWDADARSNANAHGVMQIRWPLTAKHLGSRRVAELYNPCLNIDMGARYLRELSDIYKGDEHLVLAAYNYGPTRIRSRKDIPATVQKYVSRVNLQRVKISQEMNSLAGSNLTSSDIIELIRFNHHSRAKRYLETLKKQIPGARFTLKNQAGTTIIYLDGASLTPDSRYRLALLIPDSK
;
A
#
# COMPACT_ATOMS: atom_id res chain seq x y z
N MET A 1 -18.88 0.34 -39.77
CA MET A 1 -18.73 -0.75 -38.79
C MET A 1 -17.43 -1.49 -39.08
N LYS A 2 -16.37 -1.26 -38.30
CA LYS A 2 -15.14 -2.06 -38.35
C LYS A 2 -14.66 -2.21 -36.90
N LEU A 3 -14.91 -3.40 -36.34
CA LEU A 3 -14.27 -3.87 -35.11
C LEU A 3 -12.77 -3.99 -35.38
N TRP A 4 -11.94 -3.44 -34.50
CA TRP A 4 -10.55 -3.85 -34.39
C TRP A 4 -10.44 -4.74 -33.14
N ILE A 5 -10.37 -6.05 -33.39
CA ILE A 5 -9.86 -7.03 -32.45
C ILE A 5 -8.34 -6.90 -32.54
N ALA A 6 -7.71 -6.30 -31.53
CA ALA A 6 -6.25 -6.31 -31.42
C ALA A 6 -5.83 -7.72 -30.99
N LEU A 7 -5.21 -8.44 -31.91
CA LEU A 7 -4.47 -9.66 -31.67
C LEU A 7 -3.27 -9.36 -30.76
N LEU A 8 -3.21 -10.05 -29.62
CA LEU A 8 -2.06 -10.12 -28.73
C LEU A 8 -0.87 -10.78 -29.46
N PRO A 9 0.31 -10.14 -29.55
CA PRO A 9 1.53 -10.86 -29.82
C PRO A 9 2.13 -11.42 -28.52
N ALA A 10 2.38 -12.72 -28.59
CA ALA A 10 3.40 -13.52 -27.90
C ALA A 10 4.12 -12.93 -26.68
N LEU A 11 3.90 -13.64 -25.56
CA LEU A 11 4.82 -13.91 -24.45
C LEU A 11 6.29 -13.56 -24.72
N LEU A 12 6.68 -12.34 -24.37
CA LEU A 12 8.04 -12.05 -23.91
C LEU A 12 8.00 -12.11 -22.40
N PHE A 13 8.53 -13.19 -21.83
CA PHE A 13 8.97 -13.19 -20.44
C PHE A 13 10.13 -12.19 -20.33
N CYS A 14 9.78 -10.91 -20.16
CA CYS A 14 10.71 -9.95 -19.62
C CYS A 14 10.84 -10.32 -18.15
N ASN A 15 12.00 -10.89 -17.79
CA ASN A 15 12.35 -11.18 -16.42
C ASN A 15 12.55 -9.84 -15.70
N THR A 16 11.45 -9.21 -15.30
CA THR A 16 11.49 -8.09 -14.37
C THR A 16 11.89 -8.69 -13.04
N ALA A 17 13.19 -8.72 -12.76
CA ALA A 17 13.72 -8.77 -11.39
C ALA A 17 13.32 -7.45 -10.70
N GLY A 18 12.01 -7.23 -10.59
CA GLY A 18 11.43 -6.21 -9.78
C GLY A 18 11.44 -6.72 -8.36
N ALA A 19 11.77 -5.85 -7.40
CA ALA A 19 11.81 -6.21 -6.00
C ALA A 19 10.56 -7.00 -5.57
N GLU A 20 10.76 -8.30 -5.36
CA GLU A 20 9.69 -9.18 -4.93
C GLU A 20 9.71 -9.21 -3.41
N PHE A 21 8.88 -8.37 -2.79
CA PHE A 21 8.65 -8.45 -1.36
C PHE A 21 7.92 -9.76 -1.03
N PRO A 22 8.34 -10.52 -0.01
CA PRO A 22 7.61 -11.71 0.43
C PRO A 22 6.14 -11.38 0.70
N PHE A 23 5.25 -12.30 0.31
CA PHE A 23 3.81 -12.17 0.53
C PHE A 23 3.16 -10.93 -0.11
N ARG A 24 3.72 -10.43 -1.23
CA ARG A 24 3.26 -9.21 -1.90
C ARG A 24 1.74 -9.10 -2.07
N GLY A 25 1.10 -10.16 -2.56
CA GLY A 25 -0.36 -10.17 -2.76
C GLY A 25 -1.14 -9.94 -1.47
N CYS A 26 -0.63 -10.42 -0.33
CA CYS A 26 -1.25 -10.24 0.98
C CYS A 26 -1.07 -8.81 1.50
N PHE A 27 0.10 -8.20 1.29
CA PHE A 27 0.31 -6.77 1.55
C PHE A 27 -0.59 -5.87 0.70
N ASP A 28 -0.71 -6.14 -0.60
CA ASP A 28 -1.55 -5.35 -1.51
C ASP A 28 -3.03 -5.42 -1.11
N LEU A 29 -3.51 -6.60 -0.73
CA LEU A 29 -4.88 -6.81 -0.27
C LEU A 29 -5.14 -6.10 1.07
N ALA A 30 -4.24 -6.25 2.03
CA ALA A 30 -4.36 -5.63 3.35
C ALA A 30 -4.29 -4.10 3.27
N SER A 31 -3.34 -3.56 2.50
CA SER A 31 -3.21 -2.11 2.23
C SER A 31 -4.51 -1.52 1.68
N ARG A 32 -5.11 -2.15 0.65
CA ARG A 32 -6.39 -1.70 0.09
C ARG A 32 -7.55 -1.82 1.06
N ARG A 33 -7.65 -2.95 1.76
CA ARG A 33 -8.77 -3.25 2.66
C ARG A 33 -8.83 -2.26 3.83
N HIS A 34 -7.67 -1.92 4.38
CA HIS A 34 -7.57 -1.09 5.59
C HIS A 34 -7.13 0.34 5.31
N ASN A 35 -6.99 0.73 4.03
CA ASN A 35 -6.56 2.06 3.62
C ASN A 35 -5.29 2.53 4.33
N ILE A 36 -4.25 1.69 4.23
CA ILE A 36 -2.89 1.96 4.72
C ILE A 36 -1.97 1.95 3.52
N ASP A 37 -1.10 2.94 3.41
CA ASP A 37 -0.13 3.01 2.32
C ASP A 37 0.76 1.76 2.32
N LEU A 38 0.94 1.19 1.13
CA LEU A 38 1.64 -0.08 0.98
C LEU A 38 3.10 0.00 1.41
N ASP A 39 3.76 1.12 1.10
CA ASP A 39 5.16 1.37 1.48
C ASP A 39 5.33 1.42 3.01
N LEU A 40 4.39 2.04 3.72
CA LEU A 40 4.35 2.06 5.18
C LEU A 40 4.15 0.65 5.74
N LEU A 41 3.19 -0.11 5.21
CA LEU A 41 2.89 -1.45 5.70
C LEU A 41 4.08 -2.40 5.50
N LEU A 42 4.74 -2.33 4.33
CA LEU A 42 5.96 -3.08 4.05
C LEU A 42 7.12 -2.64 4.96
N ALA A 43 7.26 -1.35 5.23
CA ALA A 43 8.32 -0.83 6.11
C ALA A 43 8.14 -1.27 7.56
N VAL A 44 6.91 -1.28 8.07
CA VAL A 44 6.60 -1.81 9.41
C VAL A 44 6.97 -3.29 9.47
N ALA A 45 6.51 -4.12 8.54
CA ALA A 45 6.85 -5.55 8.49
C ALA A 45 8.36 -5.81 8.43
N SER A 46 9.08 -4.99 7.66
CA SER A 46 10.54 -5.08 7.55
C SER A 46 11.23 -4.82 8.89
N VAL A 47 10.79 -3.80 9.64
CA VAL A 47 11.38 -3.47 10.96
C VAL A 47 10.95 -4.45 12.06
N GLU A 48 9.73 -5.00 11.97
CA GLU A 48 9.19 -5.93 12.95
C GLU A 48 9.82 -7.33 12.85
N SER A 49 9.92 -7.89 11.63
CA SER A 49 10.43 -9.26 11.46
C SER A 49 11.30 -9.47 10.22
N ASN A 50 11.60 -8.42 9.45
CA ASN A 50 12.18 -8.56 8.11
C ASN A 50 11.34 -9.49 7.22
N TRP A 51 10.01 -9.35 7.31
CA TRP A 51 9.02 -10.18 6.63
C TRP A 51 9.04 -11.69 6.98
N ASP A 52 9.74 -12.09 8.04
CA ASP A 52 9.72 -13.47 8.52
C ASP A 52 8.35 -13.83 9.11
N ALA A 53 7.71 -14.87 8.54
CA ALA A 53 6.41 -15.38 8.98
C ALA A 53 6.50 -16.24 10.24
N ASP A 54 7.68 -16.79 10.54
CA ASP A 54 7.95 -17.66 11.69
C ASP A 54 8.56 -16.90 12.88
N ALA A 55 8.76 -15.59 12.72
CA ALA A 55 9.36 -14.74 13.74
C ALA A 55 8.60 -14.76 15.08
N ARG A 56 9.36 -14.89 16.16
CA ARG A 56 8.87 -14.80 17.54
C ARG A 56 9.80 -13.95 18.38
N SER A 57 9.25 -12.94 19.05
CA SER A 57 10.02 -12.10 19.98
C SER A 57 9.89 -12.57 21.44
N ASN A 58 10.86 -12.15 22.26
CA ASN A 58 10.82 -12.34 23.72
C ASN A 58 9.61 -11.66 24.40
N ALA A 59 9.01 -10.66 23.72
CA ALA A 59 7.81 -9.96 24.18
C ALA A 59 6.50 -10.66 23.77
N ASN A 60 6.58 -11.92 23.30
CA ASN A 60 5.44 -12.73 22.90
C ASN A 60 4.65 -12.15 21.71
N ALA A 61 5.38 -11.57 20.76
CA ALA A 61 4.85 -11.12 19.47
C ALA A 61 5.27 -12.09 18.36
N HIS A 62 4.39 -12.27 17.37
CA HIS A 62 4.47 -13.37 16.41
C HIS A 62 4.22 -12.94 14.96
N GLY A 63 4.92 -13.59 14.05
CA GLY A 63 4.77 -13.47 12.60
C GLY A 63 5.25 -12.15 12.01
N VAL A 64 4.86 -11.95 10.74
CA VAL A 64 5.33 -10.88 9.84
C VAL A 64 5.22 -9.46 10.44
N MET A 65 4.11 -9.19 11.12
CA MET A 65 3.77 -7.88 11.69
C MET A 65 3.96 -7.84 13.22
N GLN A 66 4.55 -8.89 13.81
CA GLN A 66 4.80 -9.02 15.25
C GLN A 66 3.57 -8.71 16.12
N ILE A 67 2.45 -9.40 15.85
CA ILE A 67 1.21 -9.23 16.63
C ILE A 67 1.39 -9.81 18.04
N ARG A 68 1.17 -8.99 19.07
CA ARG A 68 1.34 -9.36 20.48
C ARG A 68 0.20 -10.27 20.98
N TRP A 69 0.56 -11.39 21.60
CA TRP A 69 -0.38 -12.30 22.26
C TRP A 69 -0.41 -12.09 23.78
N PRO A 70 -1.58 -12.20 24.46
CA PRO A 70 -2.90 -12.49 23.89
C PRO A 70 -3.71 -11.24 23.50
N LEU A 71 -3.46 -10.09 24.10
CA LEU A 71 -4.39 -8.96 24.08
C LEU A 71 -4.66 -8.44 22.66
N THR A 72 -3.61 -8.04 21.94
CA THR A 72 -3.74 -7.51 20.57
C THR A 72 -4.25 -8.57 19.61
N ALA A 73 -3.71 -9.79 19.68
CA ALA A 73 -4.15 -10.91 18.84
C ALA A 73 -5.65 -11.23 18.99
N LYS A 74 -6.15 -11.31 20.23
CA LYS A 74 -7.57 -11.58 20.50
C LYS A 74 -8.48 -10.44 20.09
N HIS A 75 -8.05 -9.19 20.32
CA HIS A 75 -8.75 -7.99 19.84
C HIS A 75 -8.91 -8.01 18.32
N LEU A 76 -7.87 -8.46 17.61
CA LEU A 76 -7.88 -8.59 16.14
C LEU A 76 -8.55 -9.89 15.65
N GLY A 77 -9.14 -10.68 16.55
CA GLY A 77 -9.97 -11.84 16.23
C GLY A 77 -9.25 -13.19 16.20
N SER A 78 -7.96 -13.25 16.55
CA SER A 78 -7.24 -14.52 16.64
C SER A 78 -7.64 -15.29 17.91
N ARG A 79 -7.85 -16.59 17.76
CA ARG A 79 -8.21 -17.50 18.87
C ARG A 79 -7.04 -18.35 19.34
N ARG A 80 -6.02 -18.55 18.51
CA ARG A 80 -4.86 -19.41 18.78
C ARG A 80 -3.60 -18.78 18.26
N VAL A 81 -2.49 -18.92 19.00
CA VAL A 81 -1.17 -18.41 18.60
C VAL A 81 -0.75 -18.93 17.22
N ALA A 82 -1.08 -20.18 16.88
CA ALA A 82 -0.77 -20.80 15.59
C ALA A 82 -1.33 -20.01 14.38
N GLU A 83 -2.44 -19.30 14.55
CA GLU A 83 -3.03 -18.46 13.49
C GLU A 83 -2.12 -17.26 13.14
N LEU A 84 -1.33 -16.77 14.10
CA LEU A 84 -0.45 -15.63 13.90
C LEU A 84 0.75 -15.95 12.99
N TYR A 85 1.01 -17.22 12.72
CA TYR A 85 2.05 -17.68 11.79
C TYR A 85 1.54 -17.81 10.34
N ASN A 86 0.23 -17.64 10.10
CA ASN A 86 -0.26 -17.48 8.73
C ASN A 86 0.10 -16.06 8.26
N PRO A 87 0.99 -15.88 7.25
CA PRO A 87 1.51 -14.57 6.88
C PRO A 87 0.40 -13.62 6.42
N CYS A 88 -0.56 -14.10 5.63
CA CYS A 88 -1.61 -13.24 5.09
C CYS A 88 -2.61 -12.80 6.15
N LEU A 89 -2.95 -13.67 7.11
CA LEU A 89 -3.76 -13.29 8.26
C LEU A 89 -3.03 -12.29 9.16
N ASN A 90 -1.74 -12.53 9.42
CA ASN A 90 -0.92 -11.66 10.27
C ASN A 90 -0.73 -10.26 9.66
N ILE A 91 -0.49 -10.19 8.34
CA ILE A 91 -0.41 -8.94 7.57
C ILE A 91 -1.75 -8.18 7.60
N ASP A 92 -2.87 -8.88 7.40
CA ASP A 92 -4.21 -8.26 7.48
C ASP A 92 -4.50 -7.71 8.89
N MET A 93 -4.15 -8.46 9.93
CA MET A 93 -4.26 -8.03 11.33
C MET A 93 -3.39 -6.80 11.62
N GLY A 94 -2.14 -6.78 11.15
CA GLY A 94 -1.24 -5.64 11.32
C GLY A 94 -1.73 -4.38 10.62
N ALA A 95 -2.22 -4.51 9.38
CA ALA A 95 -2.81 -3.40 8.62
C ALA A 95 -4.09 -2.86 9.29
N ARG A 96 -4.96 -3.75 9.77
CA ARG A 96 -6.14 -3.37 10.56
C ARG A 96 -5.74 -2.60 11.82
N TYR A 97 -4.74 -3.08 12.55
CA TYR A 97 -4.31 -2.43 13.78
C TYR A 97 -3.70 -1.04 13.52
N LEU A 98 -2.92 -0.89 12.45
CA LEU A 98 -2.43 0.44 12.00
C LEU A 98 -3.58 1.40 11.67
N ARG A 99 -4.66 0.91 11.03
CA ARG A 99 -5.86 1.71 10.74
C ARG A 99 -6.56 2.16 12.01
N GLU A 100 -6.80 1.24 12.95
CA GLU A 100 -7.43 1.56 14.25
C GLU A 100 -6.61 2.61 15.02
N LEU A 101 -5.27 2.48 15.03
CA LEU A 101 -4.39 3.48 15.63
C LEU A 101 -4.45 4.82 14.88
N SER A 102 -4.47 4.79 13.53
CA SER A 102 -4.59 6.00 12.73
C SER A 102 -5.90 6.76 13.01
N ASP A 103 -6.99 6.05 13.27
CA ASP A 103 -8.26 6.67 13.70
C ASP A 103 -8.14 7.33 15.07
N ILE A 104 -7.49 6.66 16.04
CA ILE A 104 -7.25 7.20 17.40
C ILE A 104 -6.39 8.47 17.35
N TYR A 105 -5.33 8.46 16.55
CA TYR A 105 -4.37 9.58 16.46
C TYR A 105 -4.66 10.55 15.32
N LYS A 106 -5.85 10.49 14.71
CA LYS A 106 -6.31 11.39 13.64
C LYS A 106 -5.32 11.50 12.48
N GLY A 107 -4.69 10.38 12.12
CA GLY A 107 -3.71 10.32 11.03
C GLY A 107 -2.31 10.81 11.37
N ASP A 108 -1.98 11.16 12.62
CA ASP A 108 -0.60 11.47 12.99
C ASP A 108 0.25 10.17 12.97
N GLU A 109 0.86 9.88 11.83
CA GLU A 109 1.66 8.67 11.60
C GLU A 109 2.78 8.47 12.63
N HIS A 110 3.36 9.56 13.16
CA HIS A 110 4.41 9.47 14.15
C HIS A 110 3.88 8.89 15.47
N LEU A 111 2.68 9.30 15.89
CA LEU A 111 1.99 8.74 17.05
C LEU A 111 1.48 7.32 16.77
N VAL A 112 0.99 7.05 15.56
CA VAL A 112 0.56 5.71 15.13
C VAL A 112 1.69 4.70 15.27
N LEU A 113 2.86 4.99 14.68
CA LEU A 113 4.02 4.10 14.74
C LEU A 113 4.54 3.92 16.18
N ALA A 114 4.57 5.00 16.96
CA ALA A 114 4.96 4.92 18.36
C ALA A 114 3.99 4.04 19.17
N ALA A 115 2.68 4.18 18.95
CA ALA A 115 1.65 3.39 19.60
C ALA A 115 1.61 1.94 19.13
N TYR A 116 1.95 1.67 17.87
CA TYR A 116 2.08 0.30 17.35
C TYR A 116 3.17 -0.46 18.13
N ASN A 117 4.33 0.17 18.31
CA ASN A 117 5.47 -0.42 19.02
C ASN A 117 5.26 -0.50 20.55
N TYR A 118 4.76 0.57 21.15
CA TYR A 118 4.77 0.76 22.61
C TYR A 118 3.41 0.62 23.29
N GLY A 119 2.33 0.57 22.50
CA GLY A 119 0.94 0.47 22.94
C GLY A 119 0.25 1.83 23.06
N PRO A 120 -1.01 1.98 22.59
CA PRO A 120 -1.71 3.26 22.57
C PRO A 120 -2.06 3.79 23.96
N THR A 121 -2.19 2.93 24.97
CA THR A 121 -2.44 3.36 26.36
C THR A 121 -1.28 4.15 26.96
N ARG A 122 -0.06 3.95 26.43
CA ARG A 122 1.16 4.62 26.89
C ARG A 122 1.47 5.89 26.12
N ILE A 123 0.99 6.01 24.87
CA ILE A 123 1.26 7.14 23.98
C ILE A 123 0.01 7.99 23.89
N ARG A 124 -0.13 9.05 24.70
CA ARG A 124 -1.27 9.99 24.56
C ARG A 124 -0.92 11.16 23.64
N SER A 125 0.36 11.50 23.58
CA SER A 125 0.91 12.63 22.85
C SER A 125 2.40 12.43 22.59
N ARG A 126 3.00 13.30 21.76
CA ARG A 126 4.40 13.14 21.32
C ARG A 126 5.42 13.20 22.47
N LYS A 127 5.09 13.89 23.57
CA LYS A 127 5.93 13.94 24.79
C LYS A 127 6.00 12.61 25.54
N ASP A 128 5.07 11.69 25.29
CA ASP A 128 5.02 10.39 25.97
C ASP A 128 5.87 9.33 25.26
N ILE A 129 6.48 9.67 24.11
CA ILE A 129 7.27 8.75 23.29
C ILE A 129 8.69 8.63 23.86
N PRO A 130 9.09 7.47 24.41
CA PRO A 130 10.46 7.26 24.90
C PRO A 130 11.47 7.30 23.76
N ALA A 131 12.72 7.64 24.06
CA ALA A 131 13.80 7.70 23.06
C ALA A 131 14.02 6.37 22.31
N THR A 132 13.76 5.22 22.95
CA THR A 132 13.83 3.90 22.30
C THR A 132 12.74 3.72 21.24
N VAL A 133 11.55 4.26 21.47
CA VAL A 133 10.42 4.21 20.52
C VAL A 133 10.63 5.22 19.40
N GLN A 134 11.19 6.40 19.67
CA GLN A 134 11.62 7.34 18.63
C GLN A 134 12.54 6.67 17.62
N LYS A 135 13.53 5.89 18.10
CA LYS A 135 14.43 5.11 17.22
C LYS A 135 13.68 4.09 16.37
N TYR A 136 12.64 3.45 16.90
CA TYR A 136 11.78 2.56 16.12
C TYR A 136 11.08 3.33 14.99
N VAL A 137 10.44 4.47 15.30
CA VAL A 137 9.75 5.30 14.30
C VAL A 137 10.74 5.75 13.20
N SER A 138 11.94 6.18 13.58
CA SER A 138 12.99 6.54 12.61
C SER A 138 13.39 5.36 11.72
N ARG A 139 13.54 4.14 12.26
CA ARG A 139 13.85 2.95 11.45
C ARG A 139 12.76 2.64 10.44
N VAL A 140 11.48 2.71 10.84
CA VAL A 140 10.36 2.49 9.93
C VAL A 140 10.36 3.52 8.81
N ASN A 141 10.51 4.82 9.14
CA ASN A 141 10.53 5.87 8.13
C ASN A 141 11.71 5.74 7.15
N LEU A 142 12.90 5.39 7.64
CA LEU A 142 14.05 5.13 6.78
C LEU A 142 13.82 3.94 5.85
N GLN A 143 13.19 2.88 6.36
CA GLN A 143 12.87 1.71 5.54
C GLN A 143 11.77 2.00 4.52
N ARG A 144 10.77 2.83 4.89
CA ARG A 144 9.73 3.32 3.98
C ARG A 144 10.33 4.08 2.80
N VAL A 145 11.29 4.97 3.04
CA VAL A 145 11.97 5.70 1.95
C VAL A 145 12.65 4.74 0.96
N LYS A 146 13.37 3.73 1.46
CA LYS A 146 14.03 2.74 0.60
C LYS A 146 13.01 1.95 -0.23
N ILE A 147 11.98 1.44 0.42
CA ILE A 147 10.89 0.68 -0.23
C ILE A 147 10.18 1.55 -1.28
N SER A 148 9.93 2.82 -1.00
CA SER A 148 9.29 3.74 -1.95
C SER A 148 10.15 4.04 -3.15
N GLN A 149 11.48 4.17 -2.98
CA GLN A 149 12.41 4.31 -4.10
C GLN A 149 12.43 3.05 -4.97
N GLU A 150 12.42 1.88 -4.35
CA GLU A 150 12.35 0.59 -5.02
C GLU A 150 11.02 0.45 -5.77
N MET A 151 9.87 0.71 -5.13
CA MET A 151 8.56 0.70 -5.79
C MET A 151 8.47 1.69 -6.97
N ASN A 152 9.10 2.86 -6.86
CA ASN A 152 9.16 3.84 -7.94
C ASN A 152 10.03 3.38 -9.11
N SER A 153 11.15 2.69 -8.87
CA SER A 153 11.98 2.15 -9.95
C SER A 153 11.25 1.05 -10.71
N LEU A 154 10.40 0.28 -10.02
CA LEU A 154 9.53 -0.73 -10.65
C LEU A 154 8.39 -0.15 -11.48
N ALA A 155 7.96 1.07 -11.16
CA ALA A 155 6.86 1.73 -11.86
C ALA A 155 7.23 2.27 -13.26
N GLY A 156 8.50 2.16 -13.68
CA GLY A 156 8.99 2.65 -14.97
C GLY A 156 9.22 4.17 -14.98
N SER A 157 10.24 4.62 -15.71
CA SER A 157 10.77 6.00 -15.70
C SER A 157 9.94 7.07 -16.41
N ASN A 158 8.78 6.75 -16.97
CA ASN A 158 8.11 7.60 -17.96
C ASN A 158 6.93 8.43 -17.44
N LEU A 159 6.62 8.37 -16.15
CA LEU A 159 5.52 9.15 -15.54
C LEU A 159 6.11 10.20 -14.60
N THR A 160 6.51 11.36 -15.15
CA THR A 160 7.07 12.43 -14.31
C THR A 160 5.99 13.00 -13.38
N SER A 161 6.39 13.45 -12.19
CA SER A 161 5.49 13.93 -11.14
C SER A 161 4.75 15.23 -11.46
N SER A 162 4.94 15.84 -12.62
CA SER A 162 4.30 17.11 -12.99
C SER A 162 3.25 16.99 -14.09
N ASP A 163 3.13 15.84 -14.74
CA ASP A 163 2.37 15.73 -15.98
C ASP A 163 0.89 15.43 -15.73
N ILE A 164 0.01 16.07 -16.50
CA ILE A 164 -1.36 15.62 -16.69
C ILE A 164 -1.34 14.52 -17.75
N ILE A 165 -1.58 13.27 -17.34
CA ILE A 165 -1.49 12.09 -18.20
C ILE A 165 -2.89 11.77 -18.74
N GLU A 166 -3.05 11.72 -20.07
CA GLU A 166 -4.25 11.16 -20.70
C GLU A 166 -4.22 9.64 -20.54
N LEU A 167 -5.19 9.07 -19.81
CA LEU A 167 -5.24 7.63 -19.58
C LEU A 167 -6.02 6.90 -20.68
N ILE A 168 -7.25 7.34 -20.91
CA ILE A 168 -8.18 6.63 -21.79
C ILE A 168 -9.32 7.54 -22.27
N ARG A 169 -9.79 7.27 -23.48
CA ARG A 169 -10.89 7.98 -24.15
C ARG A 169 -12.11 7.08 -24.30
N PHE A 170 -13.29 7.65 -24.09
CA PHE A 170 -14.57 6.97 -24.25
C PHE A 170 -15.49 7.74 -25.19
N ASN A 171 -16.23 7.01 -26.02
CA ASN A 171 -17.29 7.57 -26.86
C ASN A 171 -18.59 7.84 -26.08
N HIS A 172 -18.66 7.45 -24.80
CA HIS A 172 -19.83 7.66 -23.95
C HIS A 172 -19.42 8.11 -22.54
N HIS A 173 -19.96 9.26 -22.12
CA HIS A 173 -19.69 9.85 -20.80
C HIS A 173 -20.01 8.91 -19.63
N SER A 174 -21.11 8.14 -19.72
CA SER A 174 -21.52 7.20 -18.67
C SER A 174 -20.53 6.05 -18.48
N ARG A 175 -19.88 5.58 -19.55
CA ARG A 175 -18.83 4.55 -19.48
C ARG A 175 -17.57 5.10 -18.83
N ALA A 176 -17.16 6.32 -19.21
CA ALA A 176 -16.03 7.01 -18.59
C ALA A 176 -16.24 7.19 -17.08
N LYS A 177 -17.43 7.65 -16.66
CA LYS A 177 -17.75 7.83 -15.23
C LYS A 177 -17.66 6.52 -14.46
N ARG A 178 -18.21 5.41 -15.00
CA ARG A 178 -18.15 4.11 -14.34
C ARG A 178 -16.71 3.58 -14.23
N TYR A 179 -15.92 3.72 -15.29
CA TYR A 179 -14.53 3.29 -15.29
C TYR A 179 -13.66 4.14 -14.34
N LEU A 180 -13.92 5.44 -14.25
CA LEU A 180 -13.26 6.33 -13.29
C LEU A 180 -13.48 5.85 -11.85
N GLU A 181 -14.69 5.43 -11.49
CA GLU A 181 -14.96 4.90 -10.15
C GLU A 181 -14.21 3.60 -9.87
N THR A 182 -13.91 2.79 -10.89
CA THR A 182 -13.01 1.65 -10.77
C THR A 182 -11.56 2.10 -10.54
N LEU A 183 -11.06 3.07 -11.32
CA LEU A 183 -9.70 3.59 -11.19
C LEU A 183 -9.43 4.19 -9.81
N LYS A 184 -10.36 4.99 -9.27
CA LYS A 184 -10.23 5.56 -7.92
C LYS A 184 -10.11 4.49 -6.83
N LYS A 185 -10.76 3.33 -7.00
CA LYS A 185 -10.65 2.20 -6.08
C LYS A 185 -9.34 1.44 -6.25
N GLN A 186 -8.85 1.33 -7.48
CA GLN A 186 -7.64 0.58 -7.79
C GLN A 186 -6.36 1.37 -7.52
N ILE A 187 -6.43 2.71 -7.57
CA ILE A 187 -5.31 3.62 -7.40
C ILE A 187 -5.70 4.68 -6.36
N PRO A 188 -5.74 4.32 -5.06
CA PRO A 188 -6.05 5.27 -3.99
C PRO A 188 -5.03 6.42 -3.97
N GLY A 189 -5.46 7.61 -3.56
CA GLY A 189 -4.64 8.83 -3.51
C GLY A 189 -4.45 9.55 -4.86
N ALA A 190 -4.63 8.86 -5.98
CA ALA A 190 -4.55 9.48 -7.30
C ALA A 190 -5.74 10.42 -7.57
N ARG A 191 -5.44 11.60 -8.11
CA ARG A 191 -6.42 12.60 -8.55
C ARG A 191 -6.65 12.48 -10.05
N PHE A 192 -7.91 12.33 -10.43
CA PHE A 192 -8.34 12.19 -11.80
C PHE A 192 -9.29 13.33 -12.19
N THR A 193 -9.28 13.72 -13.46
CA THR A 193 -10.24 14.67 -14.03
C THR A 193 -10.90 14.09 -15.27
N LEU A 194 -12.18 14.43 -15.49
CA LEU A 194 -12.93 14.10 -16.70
C LEU A 194 -13.05 15.36 -17.55
N LYS A 195 -12.72 15.28 -18.84
CA LYS A 195 -13.01 16.37 -19.80
C LYS A 195 -13.75 15.82 -21.01
N ASN A 196 -14.71 16.59 -21.50
CA ASN A 196 -15.38 16.32 -22.77
C ASN A 196 -14.67 17.09 -23.88
N GLN A 197 -14.26 16.40 -24.94
CA GLN A 197 -13.58 16.98 -26.10
C GLN A 197 -14.06 16.29 -27.37
N ALA A 198 -14.53 17.08 -28.34
CA ALA A 198 -14.96 16.61 -29.67
C ALA A 198 -15.89 15.38 -29.65
N GLY A 199 -16.90 15.38 -28.77
CA GLY A 199 -17.86 14.27 -28.65
C GLY A 199 -17.35 13.04 -27.88
N THR A 200 -16.12 13.09 -27.35
CA THR A 200 -15.55 12.04 -26.50
C THR A 200 -15.33 12.53 -25.08
N THR A 201 -15.34 11.61 -24.11
CA THR A 201 -14.98 11.87 -22.71
C THR A 201 -13.64 11.23 -22.42
N ILE A 202 -12.70 12.02 -21.89
CA ILE A 202 -11.33 11.59 -21.60
C ILE A 202 -11.13 11.62 -20.09
N ILE A 203 -10.44 10.61 -19.56
CA ILE A 203 -9.95 10.59 -18.18
C ILE A 203 -8.49 11.01 -18.18
N TYR A 204 -8.18 12.04 -17.41
CA TYR A 204 -6.83 12.49 -17.13
C TYR A 204 -6.44 12.15 -15.70
N LEU A 205 -5.17 11.84 -15.50
CA LEU A 205 -4.54 11.62 -14.20
C LEU A 205 -3.57 12.77 -13.92
N ASP A 206 -3.64 13.33 -12.72
CA ASP A 206 -2.66 14.30 -12.24
C ASP A 206 -1.44 13.56 -11.67
N GLY A 207 -0.33 13.54 -12.42
CA GLY A 207 0.90 12.87 -12.03
C GLY A 207 1.49 13.36 -10.71
N ALA A 208 1.18 14.59 -10.28
CA ALA A 208 1.62 15.15 -9.00
C ALA A 208 0.88 14.57 -7.80
N SER A 209 -0.29 13.99 -8.02
CA SER A 209 -1.05 13.32 -6.97
C SER A 209 -0.58 11.89 -6.66
N LEU A 210 0.29 11.32 -7.49
CA LEU A 210 0.68 9.93 -7.37
C LEU A 210 1.70 9.73 -6.23
N THR A 211 1.24 9.04 -5.18
CA THR A 211 2.11 8.45 -4.16
C THR A 211 2.93 7.29 -4.75
N PRO A 212 4.01 6.82 -4.11
CA PRO A 212 4.74 5.63 -4.57
C PRO A 212 3.85 4.39 -4.75
N ASP A 213 2.89 4.17 -3.85
CA ASP A 213 1.88 3.10 -3.98
C ASP A 213 0.98 3.33 -5.20
N SER A 214 0.47 4.54 -5.39
CA SER A 214 -0.35 4.90 -6.56
C SER A 214 0.43 4.72 -7.88
N ARG A 215 1.71 5.11 -7.93
CA ARG A 215 2.59 4.92 -9.11
C ARG A 215 2.78 3.45 -9.43
N TYR A 216 3.14 2.68 -8.41
CA TYR A 216 3.33 1.24 -8.56
C TYR A 216 2.04 0.55 -9.05
N ARG A 217 0.89 0.87 -8.46
CA ARG A 217 -0.41 0.32 -8.89
C ARG A 217 -0.79 0.72 -10.31
N LEU A 218 -0.52 1.97 -10.69
CA LEU A 218 -0.75 2.44 -12.05
C LEU A 218 0.08 1.66 -13.07
N ALA A 219 1.36 1.41 -12.78
CA ALA A 219 2.25 0.62 -13.65
C ALA A 219 1.76 -0.83 -13.83
N LEU A 220 1.12 -1.41 -12.82
CA LEU A 220 0.50 -2.74 -12.94
C LEU A 220 -0.78 -2.75 -13.80
N LEU A 221 -1.51 -1.64 -13.87
CA LEU A 221 -2.77 -1.54 -14.61
C LEU A 221 -2.58 -1.14 -16.06
N ILE A 222 -1.49 -0.44 -16.36
CA ILE A 222 -1.12 0.01 -17.71
C ILE A 222 0.22 -0.67 -18.03
N PRO A 223 0.21 -1.96 -18.41
CA PRO A 223 1.43 -2.62 -18.86
C PRO A 223 1.98 -1.82 -20.05
N ASP A 224 3.28 -1.50 -19.98
CA ASP A 224 4.06 -0.69 -20.93
C ASP A 224 3.43 -0.68 -22.34
N SER A 225 2.84 0.45 -22.74
CA SER A 225 2.62 0.73 -24.15
C SER A 225 3.97 1.14 -24.76
N LYS A 226 4.82 0.13 -24.99
CA LYS A 226 5.94 0.27 -25.93
C LYS A 226 5.49 -0.18 -27.30
#